data_AF-A0A2A5GY37-F1
#
_entry.id   AF-A0A2A5GY37-F1
#
_cell.length_a   1.000
_cell.length_b   1.000
_cell.length_c   1.000
_cell.angle_alpha   90.00
_cell.angle_beta   90.00
_cell.angle_gamma   90.00
#
_symmetry.space_group_name_H-M   'P 1'
#
loop_
_entity.id
_entity.type
_entity.pdbx_description
1 polymer ?
#
loop_
_entity_poly.entity_id
_entity_poly.type
_entity_poly.pdbx_seq_one_letter_code
_entity_poly.pdbx_strand_id
1 'polypeptide(L)' 'MVYVAGIVGLICGFMCGLMLLSFLLRNVKKEDLVNDPYIRWKYGILNWGIAILGSYTAVSMYQKYFL' A
#
# COMPACT_ATOMS: atom_id res chain seq x y z
N MET A 1 20.43 6.90 6.62
CA MET A 1 19.26 7.79 6.59
C MET A 1 18.26 7.44 5.48
N VAL A 2 18.70 7.24 4.22
CA VAL A 2 17.83 6.85 3.09
C VAL A 2 16.98 5.60 3.38
N TYR A 3 17.54 4.58 4.04
CA TYR A 3 16.79 3.38 4.45
C TYR A 3 15.63 3.68 5.41
N VAL A 4 15.78 4.67 6.29
CA VAL A 4 14.71 5.10 7.20
C VAL A 4 13.58 5.75 6.42
N ALA A 5 13.90 6.64 5.47
CA ALA A 5 12.91 7.23 4.57
C ALA A 5 12.17 6.17 3.74
N GLY A 6 12.88 5.14 3.28
CA GLY A 6 12.28 4.00 2.59
C GLY A 6 11.31 3.19 3.46
N ILE A 7 11.68 2.90 4.71
CA ILE A 7 10.80 2.19 5.66
C ILE A 7 9.58 3.04 6.02
N VAL A 8 9.76 4.33 6.29
CA VAL A 8 8.65 5.26 6.58
C VAL A 8 7.72 5.35 5.38
N GLY A 9 8.26 5.52 4.17
CA GLY A 9 7.47 5.54 2.94
C GLY A 9 6.72 4.23 2.68
N LEU A 10 7.32 3.09 3.01
CA LEU A 10 6.68 1.78 2.89
C LEU A 10 5.53 1.63 3.87
N ILE A 11 5.71 2.02 5.14
CA ILE A 11 4.66 1.97 6.16
C ILE A 11 3.52 2.92 5.80
N CYS A 12 3.82 4.18 5.46
CA CYS A 12 2.81 5.15 5.04
C CYS A 12 2.09 4.70 3.76
N GLY A 13 2.82 4.20 2.77
CA GLY A 13 2.24 3.65 1.54
C GLY A 13 1.35 2.45 1.83
N PHE A 14 1.74 1.56 2.73
CA PHE A 14 0.92 0.42 3.15
C PHE A 14 -0.35 0.85 3.88
N MET A 15 -0.28 1.86 4.76
CA MET A 15 -1.48 2.42 5.40
C MET A 15 -2.42 3.06 4.37
N CYS A 16 -1.89 3.82 3.41
CA CYS A 16 -2.69 4.38 2.32
C CYS A 16 -3.33 3.30 1.45
N GLY A 17 -2.59 2.23 1.13
CA GLY A 17 -3.12 1.11 0.37
C GLY A 17 -4.23 0.37 1.13
N LEU A 18 -4.11 0.20 2.45
CA LEU A 18 -5.18 -0.34 3.30
C LEU A 18 -6.41 0.57 3.34
N MET A 19 -6.23 1.90 3.41
CA MET A 19 -7.33 2.85 3.32
C MET A 19 -8.05 2.77 1.96
N LEU A 20 -7.31 2.77 0.86
CA LEU A 20 -7.87 2.57 -0.48
C LEU A 20 -8.62 1.24 -0.56
N LEU A 21 -8.05 0.20 0.03
CA LEU A 21 -8.63 -1.12 0.03
C LEU A 21 -9.96 -1.15 0.80
N SER A 22 -10.01 -0.51 1.97
CA SER A 22 -11.25 -0.37 2.75
C SER A 22 -12.34 0.36 1.96
N PHE A 23 -11.96 1.37 1.18
CA PHE A 23 -12.89 2.10 0.32
C PHE A 23 -13.41 1.23 -0.83
N LEU A 24 -12.52 0.48 -1.48
CA LEU A 24 -12.85 -0.37 -2.63
C LEU A 24 -13.72 -1.57 -2.24
N LEU A 25 -13.48 -2.13 -1.06
CA LEU A 25 -14.23 -3.27 -0.51
C LEU A 25 -15.50 -2.88 0.23
N ARG A 26 -15.76 -1.58 0.44
CA ARG A 26 -16.92 -1.09 1.19
C ARG A 26 -18.26 -1.60 0.63
N ASN A 27 -18.33 -1.81 -0.69
CA ASN A 27 -19.55 -2.24 -1.38
C ASN A 27 -19.56 -3.74 -1.71
N VAL A 28 -18.53 -4.49 -1.33
CA VAL A 28 -18.43 -5.93 -1.59
C VAL A 28 -19.13 -6.69 -0.47
N LYS A 29 -19.97 -7.68 -0.81
CA LYS A 29 -20.65 -8.49 0.19
C LYS A 29 -19.65 -9.33 0.96
N LYS A 30 -19.92 -9.53 2.26
CA LYS A 30 -19.08 -10.39 3.13
C LYS A 30 -19.00 -11.83 2.62
N GLU A 31 -20.06 -12.31 1.98
CA GLU A 31 -20.17 -13.64 1.38
C GLU A 31 -19.10 -13.84 0.30
N ASP A 32 -18.98 -12.86 -0.61
CA ASP A 32 -18.01 -12.88 -1.71
C ASP A 32 -16.58 -12.78 -1.20
N LEU A 33 -16.37 -11.99 -0.14
CA LEU A 33 -15.09 -11.83 0.55
C LEU A 33 -14.53 -13.13 1.16
N VAL A 34 -15.42 -14.02 1.60
CA VAL A 34 -15.05 -15.28 2.24
C VAL A 34 -14.89 -16.39 1.21
N ASN A 35 -15.77 -16.43 0.21
CA ASN A 35 -15.83 -17.52 -0.76
C ASN A 35 -14.84 -17.37 -1.91
N ASP A 36 -14.34 -16.16 -2.20
CA ASP A 36 -13.39 -15.94 -3.28
C ASP A 36 -11.94 -15.75 -2.76
N PRO A 37 -11.06 -16.77 -2.89
CA PRO A 37 -9.66 -16.65 -2.49
C PRO A 37 -8.86 -15.70 -3.41
N TYR A 38 -9.32 -15.44 -4.63
CA TYR A 38 -8.65 -14.56 -5.59
C TYR A 38 -8.70 -13.09 -5.15
N ILE A 39 -9.78 -12.69 -4.46
CA ILE A 39 -9.92 -11.37 -3.83
C ILE A 39 -8.71 -11.06 -2.94
N ARG A 40 -8.29 -12.01 -2.09
CA ARG A 40 -7.15 -11.81 -1.17
C ARG A 40 -5.85 -11.52 -1.91
N TRP A 41 -5.58 -12.26 -2.97
CA TRP A 41 -4.37 -12.07 -3.78
C TRP A 41 -4.41 -10.76 -4.57
N LYS A 42 -5.52 -10.49 -5.27
CA LYS A 42 -5.69 -9.26 -6.06
C LYS A 42 -5.50 -8.01 -5.21
N TYR A 43 -6.17 -7.96 -4.06
CA TYR A 43 -6.16 -6.81 -3.17
C TYR A 43 -4.88 -6.71 -2.32
N GLY A 44 -4.29 -7.85 -1.95
CA GLY A 44 -2.98 -7.88 -1.32
C GLY A 44 -1.90 -7.34 -2.24
N ILE A 45 -1.85 -7.77 -3.50
CA ILE A 45 -0.90 -7.28 -4.50
C ILE A 45 -1.11 -5.78 -4.75
N LEU A 46 -2.37 -5.32 -4.83
CA LEU A 46 -2.67 -3.90 -4.97
C LEU A 46 -2.09 -3.09 -3.80
N ASN A 47 -2.32 -3.53 -2.57
CA ASN A 47 -1.81 -2.86 -1.37
C ASN A 47 -0.28 -2.83 -1.34
N TRP A 48 0.37 -3.96 -1.66
CA TRP A 48 1.83 -4.03 -1.75
C TRP A 48 2.39 -3.15 -2.88
N GLY A 49 1.70 -3.04 -4.01
CA GLY A 49 2.06 -2.13 -5.08
C GLY A 49 2.05 -0.67 -4.61
N ILE A 50 1.03 -0.26 -3.86
CA ILE A 50 0.94 1.09 -3.28
C ILE A 50 2.04 1.30 -2.23
N ALA A 51 2.33 0.30 -1.40
CA ALA A 51 3.40 0.38 -0.40
C ALA A 51 4.78 0.58 -1.05
N ILE A 52 5.09 -0.15 -2.13
CA ILE A 52 6.35 -0.02 -2.87
C ILE A 52 6.43 1.38 -3.53
N LEU A 53 5.34 1.86 -4.13
CA LEU A 53 5.28 3.22 -4.68
C LEU A 53 5.46 4.29 -3.59
N GLY A 54 4.88 4.09 -2.41
CA GLY A 54 5.07 4.97 -1.25
C GLY A 54 6.53 4.99 -0.78
N SER A 55 7.18 3.84 -0.75
CA SER A 55 8.61 3.75 -0.42
C SER A 55 9.49 4.45 -1.46
N TYR A 56 9.24 4.21 -2.75
CA TYR A 56 9.97 4.85 -3.84
C TYR A 56 9.83 6.38 -3.80
N THR A 57 8.60 6.88 -3.67
CA THR A 57 8.34 8.32 -3.58
C THR A 57 8.99 8.97 -2.36
N ALA A 58 8.95 8.32 -1.19
CA ALA A 58 9.63 8.81 0.01
C ALA A 58 11.15 8.86 -0.15
N VAL A 59 11.75 7.84 -0.76
CA VAL A 59 13.20 7.82 -1.06
C VAL A 59 13.56 8.91 -2.08
N SER A 60 12.78 9.06 -3.15
CA SER A 60 13.02 10.11 -4.16
C SER A 60 12.88 11.52 -3.58
N MET A 61 11.90 11.77 -2.70
CA MET A 61 11.78 13.05 -2.00
C MET A 61 12.95 13.27 -1.07
N TYR A 62 13.34 12.24 -0.30
CA TYR A 62 14.50 12.34 0.59
C TYR A 62 15.78 12.69 -0.18
N GLN A 63 16.01 12.05 -1.34
CA GLN A 63 17.16 12.35 -2.20
C GLN A 63 17.13 13.77 -2.79
N LYS A 64 15.95 14.34 -3.04
CA LYS A 64 15.83 15.67 -3.63
C LYS A 64 15.96 16.82 -2.62
N TYR A 65 15.55 16.59 -1.37
CA TYR A 65 15.49 17.64 -0.34
C TYR A 65 16.61 17.57 0.70
N PHE A 66 17.23 16.40 0.92
CA PHE A 66 18.20 16.18 2.00
C PHE A 66 19.57 15.67 1.54
N LEU A 67 19.74 15.40 0.24
CA LEU A 67 21.00 15.02 -0.42
C LEU A 67 21.26 15.99 -1.58
#